data_AF-A0A1C3WW90-F1
#
_entry.id   AF-A0A1C3WW90-F1
#
_cell.length_a   1.000
_cell.length_b   1.000
_cell.length_c   1.000
_cell.angle_alpha   90.00
_cell.angle_beta   90.00
_cell.angle_gamma   90.00
#
_symmetry.space_group_name_H-M   'P 1'
#
loop_
_entity.id
_entity.type
_entity.pdbx_description
1 polymer ?
#
loop_
_entity_poly.entity_id
_entity_poly.type
_entity_poly.pdbx_seq_one_letter_code
_entity_poly.pdbx_strand_id
1 'polypeptide(L)' 'MFARVWFKTQDAQITLQFAEAVGRFSEAMECYLTTREHDAVARIVTADHFTHIPSALNMKTDVPMGTLKRIYELPLTT' A
#
# COMPACT_ATOMS: atom_id res chain seq x y z
N MET A 1 -6.41 6.71 -4.73
CA MET A 1 -6.31 5.41 -5.43
C MET A 1 -5.83 4.36 -4.44
N PHE A 2 -5.97 3.08 -4.76
CA PHE A 2 -5.36 1.99 -4.00
C PHE A 2 -4.38 1.25 -4.87
N ALA A 3 -3.19 0.95 -4.37
CA ALA A 3 -2.21 0.11 -5.03
C ALA A 3 -2.05 -1.19 -4.25
N ARG A 4 -2.15 -2.32 -4.95
CA ARG A 4 -1.80 -3.63 -4.43
C ARG A 4 -0.43 -3.99 -4.96
N VAL A 5 0.45 -4.39 -4.07
CA VAL A 5 1.85 -4.69 -4.37
C VAL A 5 2.10 -6.16 -4.09
N TRP A 6 2.76 -6.80 -5.04
CA TRP A 6 3.36 -8.12 -4.90
C TRP A 6 4.85 -7.95 -4.86
N PHE A 7 5.52 -8.62 -3.93
CA PHE A 7 6.96 -8.63 -3.82
C PHE A 7 7.56 -9.74 -4.68
N LYS A 8 8.83 -9.57 -5.05
CA LYS A 8 9.58 -10.60 -5.79
C LYS A 8 9.82 -11.83 -4.93
N THR A 9 10.06 -11.60 -3.65
CA THR A 9 10.24 -12.63 -2.62
C THR A 9 9.65 -12.13 -1.31
N GLN A 10 8.96 -13.01 -0.58
CA GLN A 10 8.42 -12.72 0.75
C GLN A 10 9.50 -12.88 1.83
N ASP A 11 10.58 -12.12 1.70
CA ASP A 11 11.68 -12.11 2.68
C ASP A 11 11.64 -10.83 3.54
N ALA A 12 12.18 -10.93 4.76
CA ALA A 12 12.24 -9.84 5.72
C ALA A 12 13.01 -8.62 5.17
N GLN A 13 14.07 -8.84 4.39
CA GLN A 13 14.86 -7.77 3.80
C GLN A 13 14.07 -6.98 2.75
N ILE A 14 13.34 -7.68 1.87
CA ILE A 14 12.51 -7.04 0.84
C ILE A 14 11.36 -6.25 1.47
N THR A 15 10.75 -6.81 2.50
CA THR A 15 9.68 -6.14 3.25
C THR A 15 10.18 -4.86 3.92
N LEU A 16 11.38 -4.90 4.52
CA LEU A 16 11.99 -3.74 5.15
C LEU A 16 12.36 -2.67 4.11
N GLN A 17 13.00 -3.06 3.01
CA GLN A 17 13.34 -2.14 1.91
C GLN A 17 12.08 -1.48 1.32
N PHE A 18 11.00 -2.23 1.17
CA PHE A 18 9.72 -1.70 0.74
C PHE A 18 9.15 -0.70 1.75
N ALA A 19 9.12 -1.04 3.05
CA ALA A 19 8.64 -0.15 4.10
C ALA A 19 9.43 1.17 4.15
N GLU A 20 10.76 1.10 4.04
CA GLU A 20 11.60 2.29 3.95
C GLU A 20 11.38 3.10 2.69
N ALA A 21 11.15 2.45 1.55
CA ALA A 21 10.86 3.12 0.29
C ALA A 21 9.52 3.87 0.40
N VAL A 22 8.44 3.17 0.80
CA VAL A 22 7.10 3.73 0.97
C VAL A 22 7.09 4.90 1.95
N GLY A 23 7.84 4.81 3.06
CA GLY A 23 7.95 5.91 4.03
C GLY A 23 8.56 7.21 3.46
N ARG A 24 9.25 7.15 2.32
CA ARG A 24 9.80 8.33 1.63
C ARG A 24 8.84 8.91 0.58
N PHE A 25 7.77 8.20 0.22
CA PHE A 25 6.79 8.67 -0.77
C PHE A 25 5.69 9.48 -0.10
N SER A 26 5.72 10.80 -0.31
CA SER A 26 4.68 11.72 0.16
C SER A 26 3.28 11.39 -0.38
N GLU A 27 3.23 10.69 -1.52
CA GLU A 27 2.01 10.30 -2.22
C GLU A 27 1.34 9.07 -1.58
N ALA A 28 2.03 8.32 -0.72
CA ALA A 28 1.49 7.19 0.03
C ALA A 28 0.90 7.68 1.36
N MET A 29 -0.43 7.76 1.43
CA MET A 29 -1.14 8.24 2.61
C MET A 29 -1.23 7.17 3.70
N GLU A 30 -1.44 5.92 3.29
CA GLU A 30 -1.56 4.78 4.19
C GLU A 30 -0.97 3.56 3.47
N CYS A 31 -0.24 2.70 4.17
CA CYS A 31 0.24 1.45 3.59
C CYS A 31 0.27 0.34 4.66
N TYR A 32 -0.20 -0.84 4.28
CA TYR A 32 -0.35 -1.98 5.15
C TYR A 32 0.23 -3.21 4.49
N LEU A 33 1.00 -3.98 5.25
CA LEU A 33 1.41 -5.33 4.83
C LEU A 33 0.25 -6.30 5.02
N THR A 34 0.10 -7.23 4.08
CA THR A 34 -0.98 -8.21 4.05
C THR A 34 -0.43 -9.61 3.87
N THR A 35 -1.07 -10.61 4.50
CA THR A 35 -0.60 -12.01 4.51
C THR A 35 -1.40 -12.94 3.59
N ARG A 36 -2.25 -12.38 2.73
CA ARG A 36 -3.16 -13.14 1.86
C ARG A 36 -2.68 -13.14 0.40
N GLU A 37 -3.39 -12.40 -0.45
CA GLU A 37 -3.27 -12.46 -1.91
C GLU A 37 -2.19 -11.54 -2.46
N HIS A 38 -1.84 -10.50 -1.72
CA HIS A 38 -0.84 -9.47 -2.03
C HIS A 38 -0.01 -9.22 -0.77
N ASP A 39 1.18 -8.66 -0.94
CA ASP A 39 2.13 -8.42 0.16
C ASP A 39 1.89 -7.09 0.84
N ALA A 40 1.40 -6.11 0.09
CA ALA A 40 1.02 -4.82 0.63
C ALA A 40 -0.17 -4.20 -0.12
N VAL A 41 -0.93 -3.38 0.61
CA VAL A 41 -1.92 -2.47 0.05
C VAL A 41 -1.61 -1.05 0.51
N ALA A 42 -1.58 -0.11 -0.44
CA ALA A 42 -1.33 1.29 -0.16
C ALA A 42 -2.46 2.16 -0.69
N ARG A 43 -2.87 3.16 0.10
CA ARG A 43 -3.72 4.25 -0.36
C ARG A 43 -2.83 5.38 -0.84
N ILE A 44 -2.84 5.63 -2.14
CA ILE A 44 -1.96 6.60 -2.79
C ILE A 44 -2.76 7.71 -3.46
N VAL A 45 -2.17 8.90 -3.57
CA VAL A 45 -2.75 10.05 -4.26
C VAL A 45 -2.60 9.90 -5.78
N THR A 46 -1.41 9.51 -6.25
CA THR A 46 -1.07 9.27 -7.66
C THR A 46 -0.21 8.01 -7.80
N ALA A 47 -0.25 7.38 -8.97
CA ALA A 47 0.50 6.17 -9.30
C ALA A 47 1.89 6.45 -9.91
N ASP A 48 2.16 7.66 -10.42
CA ASP A 48 3.29 7.93 -11.33
C ASP A 48 4.68 7.64 -10.74
N HIS A 49 4.83 7.75 -9.42
CA HIS A 49 6.08 7.42 -8.74
C HIS A 49 6.01 6.15 -7.89
N PHE A 50 4.81 5.67 -7.60
CA PHE A 50 4.59 4.51 -6.73
C PHE A 50 4.85 3.18 -7.48
N THR A 51 4.72 3.16 -8.81
CA THR A 51 4.95 2.00 -9.69
C THR A 51 6.42 1.56 -9.78
N HIS A 52 7.37 2.42 -9.41
CA HIS A 52 8.80 2.22 -9.67
C HIS A 52 9.59 1.67 -8.47
N ILE A 53 8.92 1.14 -7.45
CA ILE A 53 9.59 0.60 -6.26
C ILE A 53 10.33 -0.71 -6.62
N PRO A 54 11.66 -0.81 -6.46
CA PRO A 54 12.44 -1.97 -6.92
C PRO A 54 12.05 -3.31 -6.29
N SER A 55 11.55 -3.25 -5.06
CA SER A 55 11.09 -4.37 -4.23
C SER A 55 9.76 -4.97 -4.72
N ALA A 56 9.00 -4.22 -5.52
CA ALA A 56 7.77 -4.70 -6.13
C ALA A 56 8.06 -5.58 -7.35
N LEU A 57 7.48 -6.78 -7.37
CA LEU A 57 7.38 -7.65 -8.54
C LEU A 57 6.28 -7.16 -9.48
N ASN A 58 5.13 -6.83 -8.91
CA ASN A 58 3.98 -6.41 -9.66
C ASN A 58 3.17 -5.40 -8.84
N MET A 59 2.48 -4.50 -9.54
CA MET A 59 1.64 -3.52 -8.90
C MET A 59 0.36 -3.31 -9.69
N LYS A 60 -0.77 -3.38 -8.99
CA LYS A 60 -2.09 -3.11 -9.57
C LYS A 60 -2.72 -1.93 -8.86
N THR A 61 -3.08 -0.91 -9.63
CA THR A 61 -3.79 0.27 -9.12
C THR A 61 -5.29 0.10 -9.35
N ASP A 62 -6.06 0.18 -8.28
CA ASP A 62 -7.51 0.20 -8.29
C ASP A 62 -8.01 1.63 -7.97
N VAL A 63 -8.87 2.17 -8.82
CA VAL A 63 -9.53 3.47 -8.58
C VAL A 63 -10.93 3.21 -8.01
N PRO A 64 -11.22 3.64 -6.78
CA PRO A 64 -12.55 3.43 -6.20
C PRO A 64 -13.58 4.25 -6.97
N MET A 65 -14.70 3.62 -7.36
CA MET A 65 -15.80 4.30 -8.05
C MET A 65 -16.60 5.24 -7.12
N GLY A 66 -16.51 5.05 -5.81
CA GLY A 66 -17.19 5.86 -4.81
C GLY A 66 -16.72 5.49 -3.41
N THR A 67 -16.91 6.40 -2.45
CA THR A 67 -16.64 6.12 -1.02
C THR A 67 -17.97 5.95 -0.31
N LEU A 68 -18.27 4.71 0.13
CA LEU A 68 -19.50 4.42 0.86
C LEU A 68 -19.40 4.79 2.36
N LYS A 69 -18.22 4.61 2.97
CA LYS A 69 -17.97 4.92 4.38
C LYS A 69 -16.50 5.26 4.58
N ARG A 70 -16.22 6.28 5.40
CA ARG A 70 -14.87 6.63 5.88
C ARG A 70 -15.01 7.25 7.26
N ILE A 71 -14.41 6.62 8.26
CA ILE A 71 -14.33 7.11 9.63
C ILE A 71 -12.89 6.97 10.10
N TYR A 72 -12.41 7.94 10.86
CA TYR A 72 -11.05 7.96 11.42
C TYR A 72 -11.05 7.74 12.93
N GLU A 73 -12.23 7.81 13.54
CA GLU A 73 -12.44 7.58 14.96
C GLU A 73 -12.49 6.08 15.21
N LEU A 74 -11.76 5.63 16.24
CA LEU A 74 -11.88 4.27 16.73
C LEU A 74 -13.25 4.10 17.38
N PRO A 75 -13.98 3.01 17.10
CA PRO A 75 -15.21 2.73 17.81
C PRO A 75 -14.87 2.42 19.27
N LEU A 76 -15.09 3.40 20.15
CA LEU A 76 -15.01 3.21 21.58
C LEU A 76 -16.35 2.66 22.05
N THR A 77 -16.38 1.39 22.48
CA THR A 77 -17.51 0.86 23.23
C THR A 77 -17.56 1.55 24.58
N THR A 78 -18.59 2.37 24.81
CA THR A 78 -19.01 2.79 26.16
C THR A 78 -19.92 1.72 26.75
#